data_AF-A0A6V7JXH7-F1
#
_entry.id   AF-A0A6V7JXH7-F1
#
_cell.length_a   1.000
_cell.length_b   1.000
_cell.length_c   1.000
_cell.angle_alpha   90.00
_cell.angle_beta   90.00
_cell.angle_gamma   90.00
#
_symmetry.space_group_name_H-M   'P 1'
#
loop_
_entity.id
_entity.type
_entity.pdbx_description
1 polymer ?
#
loop_
_entity_poly.entity_id
_entity_poly.type
_entity_poly.pdbx_seq_one_letter_code
_entity_poly.pdbx_strand_id
1 'polypeptide(L)'
;IHVIGKKDDEDTKALLNVIRSRLIPSKILIFVDTEAPETIITRENKSVSKMKTQNGRPAVYVCRHRTCSMPISEPKQLVELLEFSQ
;
A
#
# COMPACT_ATOMS: atom_id res chain seq x y z
N ILE A 1 1.68 5.51 -2.84
CA ILE A 1 1.27 4.65 -1.71
C ILE A 1 0.89 3.32 -2.33
N HIS A 2 1.58 2.24 -1.96
CA HIS A 2 1.28 0.92 -2.49
C HIS A 2 0.62 0.10 -1.40
N VAL A 3 -0.49 -0.57 -1.71
CA VAL A 3 -1.19 -1.48 -0.80
C VAL A 3 -1.17 -2.86 -1.45
N ILE A 4 -0.62 -3.84 -0.75
CA ILE A 4 -0.54 -5.23 -1.18
C ILE A 4 -1.40 -6.05 -0.23
N GLY A 5 -2.44 -6.71 -0.74
CA GLY A 5 -3.37 -7.48 0.09
C GLY A 5 -4.52 -8.06 -0.73
N LYS A 6 -5.32 -8.93 -0.12
CA LYS A 6 -6.51 -9.49 -0.79
C LYS A 6 -7.61 -8.44 -0.82
N LYS A 7 -8.31 -8.30 -1.94
CA LYS A 7 -9.35 -7.27 -2.09
C LYS A 7 -10.48 -7.36 -1.04
N ASP A 8 -10.88 -8.57 -0.70
CA ASP A 8 -12.04 -8.81 0.19
C ASP A 8 -11.64 -8.98 1.67
N ASP A 9 -10.35 -8.93 1.99
CA ASP A 9 -9.83 -8.98 3.35
C ASP A 9 -10.11 -7.69 4.13
N GLU A 10 -10.61 -7.83 5.37
CA GLU A 10 -11.06 -6.69 6.19
C GLU A 10 -9.89 -5.79 6.61
N ASP A 11 -8.71 -6.34 6.89
CA ASP A 11 -7.52 -5.55 7.20
C ASP A 11 -7.09 -4.71 5.99
N THR A 12 -7.19 -5.29 4.78
CA THR A 12 -6.89 -4.59 3.52
C THR A 12 -7.86 -3.44 3.29
N LYS A 13 -9.17 -3.67 3.52
CA LYS A 13 -10.20 -2.63 3.44
C LYS A 13 -9.97 -1.53 4.46
N ALA A 14 -9.59 -1.86 5.70
CA ALA A 14 -9.29 -0.88 6.74
C ALA A 14 -8.14 0.07 6.34
N LEU A 15 -7.06 -0.48 5.76
CA LEU A 15 -5.94 0.32 5.25
C LEU A 15 -6.35 1.19 4.04
N LEU A 16 -7.12 0.64 3.10
CA LEU A 16 -7.63 1.39 1.96
C LEU A 16 -8.54 2.54 2.40
N ASN A 17 -9.37 2.33 3.42
CA ASN A 17 -10.26 3.35 3.97
C ASN A 17 -9.48 4.51 4.59
N VAL A 18 -8.37 4.24 5.30
CA VAL A 18 -7.47 5.27 5.82
C VAL A 18 -6.95 6.18 4.70
N ILE A 19 -6.56 5.60 3.57
CA ILE A 19 -5.99 6.35 2.44
C ILE A 19 -7.09 7.12 1.72
N ARG A 20 -8.24 6.49 1.45
CA ARG A 20 -9.35 7.08 0.68
C ARG A 20 -10.12 8.15 1.43
N SER A 21 -10.09 8.15 2.77
CA SER A 21 -10.75 9.16 3.59
C SER A 21 -9.98 10.48 3.71
N ARG A 22 -8.79 10.58 3.11
CA ARG A 22 -7.88 11.73 3.23
C ARG A 22 -7.48 12.25 1.86
N LEU A 23 -7.31 13.57 1.77
CA LEU A 23 -6.62 14.18 0.64
C LEU A 23 -5.12 14.12 0.89
N ILE A 24 -4.37 13.39 0.03
CA ILE A 24 -2.92 13.23 0.16
C ILE A 24 -2.25 13.79 -1.10
N PRO A 25 -1.80 15.05 -1.07
CA PRO A 25 -1.22 15.72 -2.24
C PRO A 25 -0.03 14.96 -2.82
N SER A 26 0.11 14.99 -4.14
CA SER A 26 1.28 14.45 -4.86
C SER A 26 1.55 12.95 -4.62
N LYS A 27 0.52 12.20 -4.20
CA LYS A 27 0.60 10.74 -4.04
C LYS A 27 -0.43 10.05 -4.93
N ILE A 28 -0.03 8.91 -5.49
CA ILE A 28 -0.90 7.98 -6.20
C ILE A 28 -1.07 6.74 -5.34
N LEU A 29 -2.29 6.19 -5.26
CA LEU A 29 -2.57 4.89 -4.67
C LEU A 29 -2.44 3.80 -5.74
N ILE A 30 -1.55 2.83 -5.51
CA ILE A 30 -1.45 1.59 -6.29
C ILE A 30 -1.88 0.45 -5.37
N PHE A 31 -2.95 -0.23 -5.75
CA PHE A 31 -3.41 -1.43 -5.05
C PHE A 31 -3.07 -2.66 -5.88
N VAL A 32 -2.41 -3.64 -5.25
CA VAL A 32 -2.09 -4.94 -5.84
C VAL A 32 -2.86 -5.99 -5.06
N ASP A 33 -3.85 -6.57 -5.73
CA ASP A 33 -4.59 -7.71 -5.21
C ASP A 33 -3.76 -8.97 -5.37
N THR A 34 -3.48 -9.65 -4.26
CA THR A 34 -2.64 -10.86 -4.24
C THR A 34 -3.32 -12.08 -4.86
N GLU A 35 -4.63 -12.05 -5.04
CA GLU A 35 -5.39 -13.13 -5.68
C GLU A 35 -5.74 -12.83 -7.15
N ALA A 36 -5.45 -11.62 -7.61
CA ALA A 36 -5.66 -11.25 -9.00
C ALA A 36 -4.50 -11.73 -9.91
N PRO A 37 -4.78 -11.97 -11.21
CA PRO A 37 -3.73 -12.18 -12.20
C PRO A 37 -2.73 -11.02 -12.25
N GLU A 38 -1.53 -11.31 -12.76
CA GLU A 38 -0.50 -10.30 -12.95
C GLU A 38 -1.04 -9.12 -13.79
N THR A 39 -0.78 -7.90 -13.32
CA THR A 39 -1.16 -6.66 -13.99
C THR A 39 0.03 -6.07 -14.75
N ILE A 40 -0.25 -5.15 -15.68
CA ILE A 40 0.80 -4.37 -16.34
C ILE A 40 1.70 -3.64 -15.33
N ILE A 41 1.15 -3.19 -14.20
CA ILE A 41 1.90 -2.49 -13.16
C ILE A 41 2.90 -3.42 -12.50
N THR A 42 2.46 -4.61 -12.10
CA THR A 42 3.34 -5.61 -11.48
C THR A 42 4.38 -6.15 -12.46
N ARG A 43 4.05 -6.22 -13.75
CA ARG A 43 4.97 -6.69 -14.80
C ARG A 43 6.08 -5.67 -15.10
N GLU A 44 5.72 -4.42 -15.34
CA GLU A 44 6.67 -3.40 -15.80
C GLU A 44 7.41 -2.72 -14.64
N ASN A 45 6.84 -2.72 -13.42
CA ASN A 45 7.45 -2.08 -12.26
C ASN A 45 8.12 -3.11 -11.33
N LYS A 46 9.44 -3.27 -11.49
CA LYS A 46 10.28 -4.18 -10.68
C LYS A 46 10.25 -3.89 -9.17
N SER A 47 9.91 -2.67 -8.75
CA SER A 47 9.77 -2.35 -7.33
C SER A 47 8.46 -2.89 -6.78
N VAL A 48 7.36 -2.71 -7.52
CA VAL A 48 6.03 -3.21 -7.14
C VAL A 48 6.01 -4.75 -7.14
N SER A 49 6.64 -5.39 -8.12
CA SER A 49 6.69 -6.87 -8.21
C SER A 49 7.39 -7.55 -7.02
N LYS A 50 8.23 -6.80 -6.30
CA LYS A 50 8.94 -7.29 -5.10
C LYS A 50 8.20 -6.98 -3.79
N MET A 51 7.16 -6.16 -3.82
CA MET A 51 6.36 -5.85 -2.64
C MET A 51 5.46 -7.04 -2.28
N LYS A 52 5.36 -7.35 -0.99
CA LYS A 52 4.65 -8.53 -0.49
C LYS A 52 3.89 -8.20 0.79
N THR A 53 2.87 -9.01 1.06
CA THR A 53 2.22 -9.08 2.38
C THR A 53 3.22 -9.37 3.49
N GLN A 54 2.93 -8.95 4.71
CA GLN A 54 3.76 -9.19 5.90
C GLN A 54 3.09 -10.25 6.78
N ASN A 55 3.71 -11.43 6.92
CA ASN A 55 3.20 -12.52 7.77
C ASN A 55 1.72 -12.86 7.49
N GLY A 56 1.33 -12.90 6.21
CA GLY A 56 -0.05 -13.17 5.80
C GLY A 56 -1.02 -11.98 5.91
N ARG A 57 -0.57 -10.84 6.45
CA ARG A 57 -1.35 -9.60 6.55
C ARG A 57 -1.04 -8.64 5.40
N PRO A 58 -1.99 -7.76 5.03
CA PRO A 58 -1.72 -6.72 4.03
C PRO A 58 -0.55 -5.84 4.43
N ALA A 59 0.12 -5.27 3.42
CA ALA A 59 1.28 -4.41 3.62
C ALA A 59 1.11 -3.10 2.83
N VAL A 60 1.38 -1.99 3.49
CA VAL A 60 1.39 -0.66 2.88
C VAL A 60 2.80 -0.10 2.83
N TYR A 61 3.17 0.41 1.66
CA TYR A 61 4.44 1.08 1.41
C TYR A 61 4.18 2.54 1.02
N VAL A 62 4.64 3.46 1.85
CA VAL A 62 4.57 4.90 1.55
C VAL A 62 5.88 5.34 0.93
N CYS A 63 5.84 5.68 -0.35
CA CYS A 63 7.03 6.07 -1.11
C CYS A 63 7.19 7.59 -1.17
N ARG A 64 8.43 8.05 -1.02
CA ARG A 64 8.86 9.45 -1.15
C ARG A 64 10.13 9.48 -2.01
N HIS A 65 10.10 10.27 -3.08
CA HIS A 65 11.14 10.25 -4.10
C HIS A 65 11.37 8.83 -4.65
N ARG A 66 12.57 8.26 -4.46
CA ARG A 66 12.98 6.93 -4.96
C ARG A 66 13.03 5.86 -3.87
N THR A 67 12.55 6.17 -2.66
CA THR A 67 12.56 5.24 -1.53
C THR A 67 11.14 5.00 -1.02
N CYS A 68 10.92 3.82 -0.45
CA CYS A 68 9.68 3.47 0.22
C CYS A 68 9.97 3.17 1.69
N SER A 69 8.98 3.42 2.55
CA SER A 69 9.03 3.05 3.95
C SER A 69 9.17 1.53 4.13
N MET A 70 9.49 1.11 5.36
CA MET A 70 9.20 -0.25 5.78
C MET A 70 7.69 -0.54 5.63
N PRO A 71 7.32 -1.78 5.30
CA PRO A 71 5.93 -2.17 5.17
C PRO A 71 5.22 -2.09 6.53
N ILE A 72 4.04 -1.50 6.52
CA ILE A 72 3.15 -1.43 7.69
C ILE A 72 1.84 -2.14 7.39
N SER A 73 1.27 -2.77 8.41
CA SER A 73 0.01 -3.53 8.29
C SER A 73 -1.11 -2.94 9.14
N GLU A 74 -0.80 -2.00 10.04
CA GLU A 74 -1.76 -1.45 10.98
C GLU A 74 -2.29 -0.09 10.52
N PRO A 75 -3.62 0.14 10.50
CA PRO A 75 -4.22 1.42 10.13
C PRO A 75 -3.67 2.60 10.94
N LYS A 76 -3.45 2.44 12.24
CA LYS A 76 -2.94 3.50 13.11
C LYS A 76 -1.53 3.94 12.70
N GLN A 77 -0.64 2.99 12.43
CA GLN A 77 0.72 3.29 11.95
C GLN A 77 0.69 4.01 10.60
N LEU A 78 -0.29 3.68 9.74
CA LEU A 78 -0.46 4.34 8.45
C LEU A 78 -0.90 5.79 8.61
N VAL A 79 -1.80 6.09 9.54
CA VAL A 79 -2.20 7.47 9.84
C VAL A 79 -0.99 8.29 10.27
N GLU A 80 -0.23 7.81 11.25
CA GLU A 80 0.98 8.47 11.74
C GLU A 80 1.96 8.74 10.60
N LEU A 81 2.26 7.71 9.79
CA LEU A 81 3.19 7.83 8.67
C LEU A 81 2.74 8.84 7.60
N LEU A 82 1.43 8.92 7.32
CA LEU A 82 0.89 9.86 6.35
C LEU A 82 0.91 11.30 6.86
N GLU A 83 0.67 11.53 8.15
CA GLU A 83 0.73 12.85 8.79
C GLU A 83 2.16 13.44 8.76
N PHE A 84 3.19 12.63 8.99
CA PHE A 84 4.59 13.07 8.92
C PHE A 84 5.15 13.20 7.49
N SER A 85 4.40 12.77 6.47
CA SER A 85 4.89 12.72 5.09
C SER A 85 4.61 13.97 4.24
N GLN A 86 4.15 15.06 4.89
CA GLN A 86 3.91 16.37 4.27
C GLN A 86 5.21 17.16 4.03
#